data_AF-A0A4R1KXH9-F1
#
_entry.id   AF-A0A4R1KXH9-F1
#
_cell.length_a   1.000
_cell.length_b   1.000
_cell.length_c   1.000
_cell.angle_alpha   90.00
_cell.angle_beta   90.00
_cell.angle_gamma   90.00
#
_symmetry.space_group_name_H-M   'P 1'
#
loop_
_entity.id
_entity.type
_entity.pdbx_description
1 polymer ?
#
loop_
_entity_poly.entity_id
_entity_poly.type
_entity_poly.pdbx_seq_one_letter_code
_entity_poly.pdbx_strand_id
1 'polypeptide(L)'
;MKKSLKFTNLFMLALLLISFSCSDDDSVEITLEDLTVTIDENPVNGQIIGTIEVMGTSSPDFSITSQTPNGALAIDNSSGELSVADATLFDFETNPVITATVSAIGTANTAAVTVNLNNVEVTVQDLTVSIDENPTNGQVLGSVQSSGGVDSNFSIVSQTPVGALNIDMMTGELMVADAALFDFETNPVITASISDSESANPATVTINLTNINEVVFQTFDESIDENPTNGQVIGTVQSNATGNPNYSIVSQTPAGAIAIDPNTGVVTVADASLFDYEINQGVDAVISADDADDSSDFEIQIDNVNEIGDVAYGGVIFWIDPTSNNSEGLVVAMTNTTTADFAWGCSGISTGATGTAIGTGATNFTAVTSAGCAATGSLFDEANNTILNGFDDWFIPSVDEWVEIDATLPIIFPVIQANNGDSFFGLSWSSTELSSTTAVLYSVGGINASGSTLTRQKTMSYNLRVIRAWTDF
;
A
#
# COMPACT_ATOMS: atom_id res chain seq x y z
N MET A 1 66.53 -34.80 71.83
CA MET A 1 65.63 -33.67 72.16
C MET A 1 66.34 -32.80 73.20
N LYS A 2 66.35 -31.45 73.17
CA LYS A 2 65.79 -30.44 72.22
C LYS A 2 66.91 -29.43 71.83
N LYS A 3 66.73 -28.65 70.76
CA LYS A 3 67.61 -27.50 70.39
C LYS A 3 67.12 -26.18 71.02
N SER A 4 68.06 -25.26 71.29
CA SER A 4 67.91 -23.85 71.72
C SER A 4 69.33 -23.20 71.70
N LEU A 5 69.62 -21.92 71.46
CA LEU A 5 68.89 -20.74 70.93
C LEU A 5 69.96 -19.88 70.20
N LYS A 6 69.80 -19.47 68.92
CA LYS A 6 69.26 -18.20 68.40
C LYS A 6 69.90 -16.88 68.92
N PHE A 7 70.24 -15.99 67.98
CA PHE A 7 70.51 -14.51 68.03
C PHE A 7 71.95 -13.92 68.10
N THR A 8 72.45 -13.50 66.91
CA THR A 8 72.96 -12.15 66.49
C THR A 8 74.23 -11.44 67.02
N ASN A 9 74.90 -10.72 66.09
CA ASN A 9 75.76 -9.51 66.20
C ASN A 9 77.22 -9.65 66.75
N LEU A 10 78.20 -8.76 66.47
CA LEU A 10 78.57 -7.86 65.32
C LEU A 10 80.00 -7.26 65.60
N PHE A 11 80.65 -6.59 64.61
CA PHE A 11 81.97 -5.87 64.63
C PHE A 11 83.26 -6.74 64.70
N MET A 12 84.25 -6.64 63.79
CA MET A 12 85.29 -5.59 63.46
C MET A 12 86.55 -5.66 64.38
N LEU A 13 87.82 -5.39 64.00
CA LEU A 13 88.42 -4.61 62.87
C LEU A 13 89.94 -4.91 62.63
N ALA A 14 90.41 -4.89 61.35
CA ALA A 14 91.79 -4.70 60.80
C ALA A 14 92.98 -5.60 61.29
N LEU A 15 94.15 -5.75 60.63
CA LEU A 15 94.97 -4.92 59.71
C LEU A 15 95.99 -5.85 58.96
N LEU A 16 96.01 -6.06 57.63
CA LEU A 16 96.49 -5.26 56.45
C LEU A 16 97.99 -5.43 56.07
N LEU A 17 98.31 -5.38 54.74
CA LEU A 17 99.62 -5.37 54.03
C LEU A 17 100.27 -6.77 53.83
N ILE A 18 100.94 -7.17 52.72
CA ILE A 18 101.25 -6.68 51.34
C ILE A 18 101.89 -7.89 50.56
N SER A 19 101.97 -8.13 49.23
CA SER A 19 101.52 -7.52 47.95
C SER A 19 101.61 -8.61 46.80
N PHE A 20 101.79 -8.21 45.52
CA PHE A 20 101.76 -9.00 44.25
C PHE A 20 100.36 -9.53 43.82
N SER A 21 99.97 -9.55 42.53
CA SER A 21 100.44 -8.83 41.32
C SER A 21 99.43 -9.07 40.18
N CYS A 22 99.06 -8.04 39.40
CA CYS A 22 98.18 -8.09 38.23
C CYS A 22 96.93 -8.98 38.33
N SER A 23 95.79 -8.37 38.65
CA SER A 23 94.60 -8.54 37.82
C SER A 23 94.39 -7.23 37.08
N ASP A 24 93.86 -7.28 35.86
CA ASP A 24 93.74 -6.13 34.98
C ASP A 24 92.83 -5.05 35.59
N ASP A 25 93.22 -3.78 35.39
CA ASP A 25 92.36 -2.63 35.65
C ASP A 25 91.43 -2.49 34.44
N ASP A 26 90.51 -3.44 34.31
CA ASP A 26 89.38 -3.39 33.37
C ASP A 26 88.51 -2.20 33.78
N SER A 27 88.92 -1.00 33.34
CA SER A 27 88.11 0.21 33.42
C SER A 27 86.81 -0.09 32.69
N VAL A 28 85.71 -0.24 33.43
CA VAL A 28 84.40 -0.60 32.89
C VAL A 28 84.01 0.43 31.85
N GLU A 29 84.22 0.07 30.59
CA GLU A 29 84.02 0.95 29.44
C GLU A 29 82.53 1.17 29.28
N ILE A 30 82.09 2.41 29.45
CA ILE A 30 80.66 2.74 29.43
C ILE A 30 80.21 2.66 27.97
N THR A 31 79.40 1.66 27.64
CA THR A 31 78.83 1.51 26.30
C THR A 31 77.32 1.74 26.30
N LEU A 32 76.83 2.31 25.20
CA LEU A 32 75.40 2.46 24.92
C LEU A 32 74.93 1.28 24.05
N GLU A 33 73.72 0.78 24.29
CA GLU A 33 73.10 -0.22 23.40
C GLU A 33 72.17 0.42 22.36
N ASP A 34 72.09 -0.19 21.18
CA ASP A 34 71.25 0.28 20.07
C ASP A 34 69.76 0.05 20.35
N LEU A 35 68.93 1.09 20.23
CA LEU A 35 67.49 1.00 20.45
C LEU A 35 66.76 0.76 19.13
N THR A 36 66.17 -0.42 18.95
CA THR A 36 65.23 -0.70 17.86
C THR A 36 63.84 -0.94 18.42
N VAL A 37 62.86 -0.18 17.94
CA VAL A 37 61.44 -0.29 18.33
C VAL A 37 60.52 -0.21 17.12
N THR A 38 59.27 -0.57 17.33
CA THR A 38 58.17 -0.34 16.38
C THR A 38 57.05 0.37 17.13
N ILE A 39 56.50 1.42 16.54
CA ILE A 39 55.29 2.11 17.02
C ILE A 39 54.32 2.28 15.85
N ASP A 40 53.07 2.56 16.16
CA ASP A 40 52.11 3.02 15.14
C ASP A 40 52.47 4.46 14.73
N GLU A 41 52.17 4.81 13.47
CA GLU A 41 52.29 6.19 12.99
C GLU A 41 51.29 7.15 13.67
N ASN A 42 51.39 8.45 13.36
CA ASN A 42 50.59 9.50 13.99
C ASN A 42 50.61 9.50 15.55
N PRO A 43 51.77 9.31 16.21
CA PRO A 43 51.90 9.36 17.67
C PRO A 43 51.70 10.78 18.22
N VAL A 44 51.51 10.92 19.53
CA VAL A 44 51.35 12.26 20.15
C VAL A 44 52.70 12.90 20.51
N ASN A 45 52.80 14.23 20.41
CA ASN A 45 53.96 14.97 20.90
C ASN A 45 54.22 14.69 22.39
N GLY A 46 55.45 14.33 22.74
CA GLY A 46 55.84 13.89 24.07
C GLY A 46 55.58 12.40 24.37
N GLN A 47 55.07 11.61 23.42
CA GLN A 47 54.97 10.16 23.56
C GLN A 47 56.35 9.54 23.76
N ILE A 48 56.51 8.76 24.84
CA ILE A 48 57.74 8.03 25.13
C ILE A 48 57.88 6.85 24.17
N ILE A 49 59.06 6.72 23.59
CA ILE A 49 59.43 5.73 22.56
C ILE A 49 60.29 4.61 23.15
N GLY A 50 61.12 4.94 24.14
CA GLY A 50 62.02 4.00 24.83
C GLY A 50 63.10 4.73 25.63
N THR A 51 64.14 4.00 26.02
CA THR A 51 65.29 4.54 26.77
C THR A 51 66.57 3.92 26.20
N ILE A 52 67.65 4.70 26.11
CA ILE A 52 68.97 4.16 25.77
C ILE A 52 69.54 3.41 26.96
N GLU A 53 69.73 2.10 26.84
CA GLU A 53 70.37 1.30 27.88
C GLU A 53 71.88 1.54 27.93
N VAL A 54 72.44 1.51 29.15
CA VAL A 54 73.85 1.85 29.43
C VAL A 54 74.50 0.73 30.23
N MET A 55 75.55 0.16 29.66
CA MET A 55 76.37 -0.86 30.32
C MET A 55 77.51 -0.18 31.09
N GLY A 56 77.25 0.09 32.38
CA GLY A 56 78.18 0.76 33.28
C GLY A 56 77.62 0.97 34.68
N THR A 57 78.33 1.71 35.54
CA THR A 57 77.90 2.04 36.92
C THR A 57 77.59 3.53 37.14
N SER A 58 77.54 4.30 36.05
CA SER A 58 77.28 5.74 36.03
C SER A 58 76.20 6.09 35.01
N SER A 59 75.35 7.07 35.34
CA SER A 59 74.43 7.71 34.41
C SER A 59 75.19 8.84 33.67
N PRO A 60 75.35 8.75 32.33
CA PRO A 60 76.01 9.77 31.53
C PRO A 60 75.03 10.85 31.04
N ASP A 61 75.53 12.03 30.65
CA ASP A 61 74.71 13.05 30.00
C ASP A 61 74.47 12.68 28.52
N PHE A 62 73.22 12.43 28.11
CA PHE A 62 72.85 11.97 26.76
C PHE A 62 72.54 13.12 25.77
N SER A 63 72.87 12.93 24.48
CA SER A 63 72.50 13.85 23.40
C SER A 63 72.28 13.17 22.05
N ILE A 64 71.24 13.58 21.31
CA ILE A 64 71.06 13.22 19.89
C ILE A 64 72.07 14.02 19.06
N THR A 65 72.94 13.32 18.32
CA THR A 65 73.99 13.93 17.48
C THR A 65 73.56 14.11 16.02
N SER A 66 72.66 13.25 15.55
CA SER A 66 72.02 13.31 14.24
C SER A 66 70.67 12.57 14.30
N GLN A 67 69.73 12.96 13.44
CA GLN A 67 68.46 12.28 13.26
C GLN A 67 67.84 12.54 11.88
N THR A 68 67.09 11.57 11.37
CA THR A 68 66.35 11.63 10.10
C THR A 68 64.93 11.07 10.34
N PRO A 69 63.86 11.88 10.16
CA PRO A 69 63.88 13.32 9.87
C PRO A 69 64.52 14.18 10.97
N ASN A 70 64.98 15.38 10.60
CA ASN A 70 65.63 16.27 11.57
C ASN A 70 64.58 16.97 12.44
N GLY A 71 64.50 16.56 13.71
CA GLY A 71 63.60 17.16 14.71
C GLY A 71 62.53 16.20 15.23
N ALA A 72 62.48 14.96 14.74
CA ALA A 72 61.48 13.96 15.13
C ALA A 72 61.58 13.52 16.60
N LEU A 73 62.80 13.39 17.13
CA LEU A 73 63.08 12.86 18.46
C LEU A 73 63.67 13.92 19.40
N ALA A 74 63.21 13.88 20.66
CA ALA A 74 63.85 14.49 21.82
C ALA A 74 64.37 13.40 22.76
N ILE A 75 65.43 13.71 23.53
CA ILE A 75 65.98 12.83 24.56
C ILE A 75 66.11 13.61 25.88
N ASP A 76 65.74 13.00 27.01
CA ASP A 76 66.12 13.54 28.31
C ASP A 76 67.61 13.28 28.55
N ASN A 77 68.36 14.35 28.78
CA ASN A 77 69.81 14.33 28.97
C ASN A 77 70.24 13.48 30.19
N SER A 78 69.38 13.25 31.18
CA SER A 78 69.73 12.56 32.43
C SER A 78 69.26 11.11 32.51
N SER A 79 68.11 10.77 31.93
CA SER A 79 67.57 9.41 31.93
C SER A 79 67.86 8.62 30.65
N GLY A 80 68.15 9.30 29.54
CA GLY A 80 68.26 8.68 28.21
C GLY A 80 66.90 8.30 27.60
N GLU A 81 65.79 8.78 28.17
CA GLU A 81 64.43 8.56 27.69
C GLU A 81 64.19 9.34 26.38
N LEU A 82 63.78 8.62 25.34
CA LEU A 82 63.47 9.16 24.02
C LEU A 82 61.96 9.38 23.88
N SER A 83 61.58 10.51 23.30
CA SER A 83 60.18 10.88 23.04
C SER A 83 59.99 11.58 21.70
N VAL A 84 58.75 11.55 21.20
CA VAL A 84 58.32 12.31 20.01
C VAL A 84 58.45 13.80 20.28
N ALA A 85 59.29 14.49 19.51
CA ALA A 85 59.44 15.95 19.54
C ALA A 85 58.53 16.66 18.54
N ASP A 86 58.30 16.04 17.37
CA ASP A 86 57.36 16.51 16.35
C ASP A 86 56.68 15.31 15.66
N ALA A 87 55.43 15.09 16.05
CA ALA A 87 54.55 14.04 15.54
C ALA A 87 54.33 14.10 14.02
N THR A 88 54.39 15.29 13.42
CA THR A 88 54.16 15.48 11.96
C THR A 88 55.27 14.89 11.10
N LEU A 89 56.34 14.38 11.72
CA LEU A 89 57.44 13.67 11.08
C LEU A 89 57.29 12.13 11.17
N PHE A 90 56.23 11.63 11.80
CA PHE A 90 55.93 10.21 12.01
C PHE A 90 54.70 9.77 11.20
N ASP A 91 54.68 10.08 9.90
CA ASP A 91 53.76 9.50 8.91
C ASP A 91 54.50 8.40 8.12
N PHE A 92 53.83 7.29 7.82
CA PHE A 92 54.42 6.11 7.21
C PHE A 92 54.73 6.30 5.72
N GLU A 93 53.87 7.00 4.99
CA GLU A 93 54.01 7.26 3.55
C GLU A 93 55.23 8.14 3.23
N THR A 94 55.58 9.09 4.10
CA THR A 94 56.74 9.97 3.98
C THR A 94 57.96 9.41 4.70
N ASN A 95 57.81 8.89 5.93
CA ASN A 95 58.92 8.58 6.85
C ASN A 95 58.73 7.22 7.57
N PRO A 96 58.66 6.07 6.85
CA PRO A 96 58.31 4.77 7.44
C PRO A 96 59.33 4.22 8.46
N VAL A 97 60.52 4.84 8.54
CA VAL A 97 61.53 4.57 9.58
C VAL A 97 62.18 5.88 10.02
N ILE A 98 62.05 6.22 11.30
CA ILE A 98 62.78 7.32 11.94
C ILE A 98 64.11 6.79 12.48
N THR A 99 65.21 7.51 12.26
CA THR A 99 66.55 7.10 12.71
C THR A 99 67.26 8.21 13.47
N ALA A 100 68.06 7.84 14.46
CA ALA A 100 68.93 8.77 15.20
C ALA A 100 70.25 8.14 15.63
N THR A 101 71.22 8.98 16.00
CA THR A 101 72.48 8.57 16.62
C THR A 101 72.67 9.32 17.93
N VAL A 102 72.62 8.60 19.06
CA VAL A 102 72.80 9.15 20.40
C VAL A 102 74.23 8.97 20.87
N SER A 103 74.83 10.00 21.43
CA SER A 103 76.07 9.93 22.22
C SER A 103 75.76 10.24 23.68
N ALA A 104 76.67 9.86 24.58
CA ALA A 104 76.60 10.36 25.96
C ALA A 104 78.00 10.67 26.52
N ILE A 105 78.09 11.56 27.52
CA ILE A 105 79.38 12.00 28.06
C ILE A 105 80.07 10.84 28.80
N GLY A 106 81.26 10.46 28.32
CA GLY A 106 82.08 9.40 28.91
C GLY A 106 81.90 8.02 28.27
N THR A 107 81.08 7.87 27.23
CA THR A 107 80.91 6.59 26.52
C THR A 107 81.95 6.39 25.42
N ALA A 108 82.27 5.13 25.13
CA ALA A 108 83.20 4.77 24.05
C ALA A 108 82.52 4.73 22.66
N ASN A 109 81.22 4.46 22.63
CA ASN A 109 80.41 4.41 21.41
C ASN A 109 79.21 5.37 21.46
N THR A 110 78.61 5.56 20.27
CA THR A 110 77.23 6.03 20.10
C THR A 110 76.28 4.85 19.97
N ALA A 111 75.02 5.03 20.38
CA ALA A 111 73.93 4.12 20.03
C ALA A 111 73.21 4.60 18.76
N ALA A 112 72.85 3.65 17.89
CA ALA A 112 71.87 3.85 16.84
C ALA A 112 70.45 3.71 17.41
N VAL A 113 69.53 4.55 16.95
CA VAL A 113 68.11 4.46 17.23
C VAL A 113 67.37 4.21 15.93
N THR A 114 66.50 3.21 15.91
CA THR A 114 65.62 2.89 14.77
C THR A 114 64.20 2.72 15.27
N VAL A 115 63.31 3.63 14.87
CA VAL A 115 61.87 3.56 15.12
C VAL A 115 61.21 3.19 13.79
N ASN A 116 60.72 1.96 13.69
CA ASN A 116 59.93 1.53 12.54
C ASN A 116 58.47 1.96 12.78
N LEU A 117 57.79 2.46 11.76
CA LEU A 117 56.36 2.77 11.85
C LEU A 117 55.54 1.57 11.34
N ASN A 118 54.40 1.30 11.98
CA ASN A 118 53.31 0.55 11.37
C ASN A 118 52.43 1.54 10.60
N ASN A 119 52.07 1.18 9.36
CA ASN A 119 50.99 1.86 8.64
C ASN A 119 49.65 1.58 9.33
N VAL A 120 48.83 2.61 9.53
CA VAL A 120 47.49 2.55 10.13
C VAL A 120 46.45 2.91 9.06
N GLU A 121 46.26 1.98 8.13
CA GLU A 121 45.32 2.03 7.00
C GLU A 121 44.03 2.83 7.29
N VAL A 122 43.87 3.96 6.62
CA VAL A 122 42.69 4.82 6.80
C VAL A 122 41.47 4.16 6.17
N THR A 123 40.43 3.98 6.97
CA THR A 123 39.17 3.34 6.59
C THR A 123 38.01 4.32 6.74
N VAL A 124 37.06 4.29 5.80
CA VAL A 124 35.80 5.05 5.87
C VAL A 124 34.64 4.08 6.07
N GLN A 125 33.69 4.42 6.92
CA GLN A 125 32.52 3.59 7.20
C GLN A 125 31.37 3.84 6.20
N ASP A 126 30.82 2.75 5.67
CA ASP A 126 29.61 2.75 4.85
C ASP A 126 28.42 3.40 5.59
N LEU A 127 27.61 4.18 4.86
CA LEU A 127 26.38 4.77 5.37
C LEU A 127 25.18 4.16 4.65
N THR A 128 24.18 3.71 5.40
CA THR A 128 22.87 3.33 4.84
C THR A 128 21.77 4.02 5.61
N VAL A 129 20.90 4.73 4.89
CA VAL A 129 19.75 5.46 5.45
C VAL A 129 18.50 5.22 4.61
N SER A 130 17.35 5.57 5.19
CA SER A 130 16.07 5.64 4.50
C SER A 130 15.44 7.00 4.76
N ILE A 131 14.91 7.63 3.72
CA ILE A 131 14.17 8.90 3.78
C ILE A 131 13.01 8.83 2.81
N ASP A 132 11.98 9.62 3.06
CA ASP A 132 10.93 9.84 2.07
C ASP A 132 11.49 10.60 0.86
N GLU A 133 10.96 10.34 -0.33
CA GLU A 133 11.45 10.89 -1.60
C GLU A 133 11.31 12.41 -1.77
N ASN A 134 10.65 13.08 -0.82
CA ASN A 134 10.39 14.52 -0.79
C ASN A 134 11.35 15.30 0.16
N PRO A 135 12.68 15.21 0.04
CA PRO A 135 13.58 15.99 0.87
C PRO A 135 13.64 17.45 0.39
N THR A 136 14.35 18.28 1.16
CA THR A 136 14.64 19.66 0.78
C THR A 136 16.11 19.87 0.42
N ASN A 137 16.42 20.78 -0.50
CA ASN A 137 17.82 21.13 -0.82
C ASN A 137 18.53 21.64 0.44
N GLY A 138 19.64 20.98 0.81
CA GLY A 138 20.37 21.21 2.05
C GLY A 138 19.91 20.36 3.24
N GLN A 139 18.98 19.42 3.06
CA GLN A 139 18.61 18.45 4.10
C GLN A 139 19.78 17.52 4.42
N VAL A 140 20.17 17.47 5.70
CA VAL A 140 21.20 16.56 6.21
C VAL A 140 20.65 15.13 6.25
N LEU A 141 21.44 14.19 5.73
CA LEU A 141 21.10 12.77 5.64
C LEU A 141 21.84 11.92 6.69
N GLY A 142 22.96 12.40 7.20
CA GLY A 142 23.84 11.70 8.13
C GLY A 142 25.29 12.13 7.92
N SER A 143 26.24 11.39 8.48
CA SER A 143 27.67 11.56 8.19
C SER A 143 28.34 10.22 7.95
N VAL A 144 29.30 10.19 7.03
CA VAL A 144 30.34 9.15 7.02
C VAL A 144 31.36 9.45 8.12
N GLN A 145 32.08 8.44 8.58
CA GLN A 145 33.15 8.58 9.57
C GLN A 145 34.38 7.82 9.08
N SER A 146 35.58 8.38 9.30
CA SER A 146 36.84 7.69 9.02
C SER A 146 37.59 7.34 10.30
N SER A 147 38.53 6.40 10.19
CA SER A 147 39.44 6.02 11.28
C SER A 147 40.80 5.57 10.74
N GLY A 148 41.87 5.96 11.43
CA GLY A 148 43.27 5.67 11.09
C GLY A 148 44.12 6.94 10.92
N GLY A 149 43.61 7.91 10.18
CA GLY A 149 44.29 9.19 9.89
C GLY A 149 44.15 10.26 10.98
N VAL A 150 44.84 11.39 10.76
CA VAL A 150 44.90 12.54 11.69
C VAL A 150 43.95 13.69 11.34
N ASP A 151 43.70 13.94 10.05
CA ASP A 151 42.77 14.96 9.56
C ASP A 151 41.84 14.31 8.51
N SER A 152 40.52 14.56 8.59
CA SER A 152 39.55 14.07 7.60
C SER A 152 39.37 15.05 6.44
N ASN A 153 39.29 14.52 5.22
CA ASN A 153 39.18 15.26 3.96
C ASN A 153 38.28 14.51 2.98
N PHE A 154 36.99 14.47 3.29
CA PHE A 154 35.98 13.70 2.57
C PHE A 154 35.63 14.27 1.19
N SER A 155 35.43 13.38 0.21
CA SER A 155 35.02 13.73 -1.15
C SER A 155 34.15 12.66 -1.81
N ILE A 156 33.17 13.10 -2.61
CA ILE A 156 32.35 12.22 -3.46
C ILE A 156 33.17 11.83 -4.70
N VAL A 157 33.55 10.55 -4.79
CA VAL A 157 34.26 9.97 -5.95
C VAL A 157 33.31 9.75 -7.12
N SER A 158 32.10 9.26 -6.82
CA SER A 158 31.02 9.04 -7.77
C SER A 158 29.67 9.03 -7.05
N GLN A 159 28.59 9.34 -7.78
CA GLN A 159 27.23 9.23 -7.28
C GLN A 159 26.24 8.97 -8.42
N THR A 160 25.15 8.26 -8.12
CA THR A 160 24.05 7.94 -9.03
C THR A 160 22.71 8.21 -8.34
N PRO A 161 21.84 9.07 -8.89
CA PRO A 161 22.09 9.99 -10.02
C PRO A 161 23.19 11.03 -9.74
N VAL A 162 23.76 11.60 -10.81
CA VAL A 162 24.89 12.54 -10.71
C VAL A 162 24.40 13.90 -10.24
N GLY A 163 24.84 14.32 -9.05
CA GLY A 163 24.53 15.63 -8.47
C GLY A 163 23.47 15.61 -7.36
N ALA A 164 23.03 14.43 -6.90
CA ALA A 164 22.05 14.30 -5.81
C ALA A 164 22.59 14.76 -4.45
N LEU A 165 23.89 14.60 -4.18
CA LEU A 165 24.53 14.79 -2.88
C LEU A 165 25.66 15.81 -2.91
N ASN A 166 25.76 16.55 -1.79
CA ASN A 166 26.94 17.29 -1.34
C ASN A 166 27.50 16.61 -0.08
N ILE A 167 28.79 16.84 0.21
CA ILE A 167 29.44 16.42 1.46
C ILE A 167 30.27 17.57 2.02
N ASP A 168 30.25 17.77 3.34
CA ASP A 168 31.22 18.62 4.02
C ASP A 168 32.55 17.87 4.19
N MET A 169 33.61 18.45 3.64
CA MET A 169 34.92 17.81 3.55
C MET A 169 35.59 17.55 4.91
N MET A 170 35.24 18.27 5.98
CA MET A 170 35.89 18.12 7.30
C MET A 170 35.09 17.23 8.25
N THR A 171 33.76 17.23 8.14
CA THR A 171 32.85 16.53 9.06
C THR A 171 32.26 15.24 8.50
N GLY A 172 32.30 15.06 7.18
CA GLY A 172 31.67 13.94 6.49
C GLY A 172 30.14 14.05 6.41
N GLU A 173 29.55 15.18 6.82
CA GLU A 173 28.11 15.43 6.78
C GLU A 173 27.61 15.45 5.32
N LEU A 174 26.66 14.55 5.02
CA LEU A 174 26.06 14.39 3.70
C LEU A 174 24.73 15.15 3.65
N MET A 175 24.56 15.93 2.58
CA MET A 175 23.40 16.81 2.37
C MET A 175 22.81 16.60 0.98
N VAL A 176 21.48 16.71 0.86
CA VAL A 176 20.79 16.79 -0.44
C VAL A 176 21.25 18.02 -1.20
N ALA A 177 21.76 17.82 -2.42
CA ALA A 177 22.20 18.89 -3.31
C ALA A 177 21.10 19.33 -4.28
N ASP A 178 20.38 18.37 -4.85
CA ASP A 178 19.20 18.59 -5.70
C ASP A 178 18.12 17.56 -5.37
N ALA A 179 17.04 18.01 -4.74
CA ALA A 179 15.90 17.21 -4.36
C ALA A 179 15.10 16.70 -5.57
N ALA A 180 15.18 17.35 -6.74
CA ALA A 180 14.53 16.88 -7.97
C ALA A 180 15.22 15.63 -8.59
N LEU A 181 16.19 15.04 -7.88
CA LEU A 181 16.80 13.75 -8.17
C LEU A 181 16.39 12.67 -7.14
N PHE A 182 15.56 13.02 -6.16
CA PHE A 182 14.92 12.14 -5.19
C PHE A 182 13.45 12.04 -5.64
N ASP A 183 13.11 10.86 -6.11
CA ASP A 183 11.94 10.54 -6.94
C ASP A 183 11.95 9.01 -7.00
N PHE A 184 10.98 8.33 -6.40
CA PHE A 184 11.02 6.88 -6.18
C PHE A 184 10.84 6.12 -7.51
N GLU A 185 10.08 6.68 -8.45
CA GLU A 185 9.73 6.05 -9.72
C GLU A 185 10.92 6.07 -10.69
N THR A 186 11.76 7.12 -10.64
CA THR A 186 13.00 7.23 -11.45
C THR A 186 14.25 6.76 -10.70
N ASN A 187 14.38 7.07 -9.40
CA ASN A 187 15.62 6.89 -8.61
C ASN A 187 15.36 6.32 -7.18
N PRO A 188 14.74 5.13 -7.03
CA PRO A 188 14.32 4.59 -5.72
C PRO A 188 15.47 4.32 -4.74
N VAL A 189 16.72 4.30 -5.22
CA VAL A 189 17.92 4.23 -4.38
C VAL A 189 18.98 5.18 -4.92
N ILE A 190 19.34 6.19 -4.13
CA ILE A 190 20.49 7.07 -4.40
C ILE A 190 21.75 6.39 -3.86
N THR A 191 22.82 6.33 -4.65
CA THR A 191 24.09 5.71 -4.25
C THR A 191 25.28 6.63 -4.47
N ALA A 192 26.28 6.58 -3.59
CA ALA A 192 27.53 7.29 -3.77
C ALA A 192 28.74 6.53 -3.22
N SER A 193 29.92 6.87 -3.73
CA SER A 193 31.21 6.38 -3.23
C SER A 193 32.00 7.55 -2.65
N ILE A 194 32.41 7.45 -1.38
CA ILE A 194 33.04 8.53 -0.62
C ILE A 194 34.46 8.12 -0.20
N SER A 195 35.45 8.92 -0.57
CA SER A 195 36.83 8.74 -0.09
C SER A 195 37.15 9.77 0.99
N ASP A 196 37.90 9.37 2.00
CA ASP A 196 38.80 10.28 2.69
C ASP A 196 40.12 10.35 1.87
N SER A 197 40.94 11.40 1.98
CA SER A 197 42.07 11.56 1.04
C SER A 197 43.21 10.54 1.25
N GLU A 198 43.25 9.91 2.41
CA GLU A 198 44.23 8.87 2.78
C GLU A 198 43.63 7.45 2.68
N SER A 199 42.31 7.30 2.46
CA SER A 199 41.66 5.98 2.48
C SER A 199 41.90 5.19 1.20
N ALA A 200 42.56 4.03 1.32
CA ALA A 200 42.81 3.13 0.19
C ALA A 200 41.52 2.52 -0.43
N ASN A 201 40.42 2.50 0.33
CA ASN A 201 39.11 2.02 -0.10
C ASN A 201 38.02 3.05 0.27
N PRO A 202 37.23 3.56 -0.68
CA PRO A 202 36.13 4.48 -0.37
C PRO A 202 34.93 3.73 0.21
N ALA A 203 34.18 4.40 1.10
CA ALA A 203 32.91 3.93 1.62
C ALA A 203 31.79 3.99 0.58
N THR A 204 30.77 3.15 0.76
CA THR A 204 29.52 3.16 0.01
C THR A 204 28.44 3.88 0.83
N VAL A 205 27.77 4.84 0.21
CA VAL A 205 26.57 5.49 0.72
C VAL A 205 25.37 4.92 -0.04
N THR A 206 24.34 4.48 0.68
CA THR A 206 23.06 4.04 0.13
C THR A 206 21.92 4.78 0.82
N ILE A 207 21.11 5.51 0.06
CA ILE A 207 19.90 6.17 0.54
C ILE A 207 18.74 5.49 -0.18
N ASN A 208 17.94 4.74 0.58
CA ASN A 208 16.74 4.09 0.06
C ASN A 208 15.58 5.08 0.19
N LEU A 209 14.84 5.32 -0.89
CA LEU A 209 13.66 6.17 -0.81
C LEU A 209 12.44 5.39 -0.31
N THR A 210 11.56 6.05 0.43
CA THR A 210 10.19 5.59 0.68
C THR A 210 9.24 6.40 -0.20
N ASN A 211 8.45 5.69 -1.02
CA ASN A 211 7.38 6.27 -1.82
C ASN A 211 6.34 6.95 -0.90
N ILE A 212 5.88 8.13 -1.31
CA ILE A 212 4.71 8.84 -0.80
C ILE A 212 3.76 9.01 -1.98
N ASN A 213 2.55 8.45 -1.86
CA ASN A 213 1.45 8.76 -2.76
C ASN A 213 1.18 10.28 -2.78
N GLU A 214 1.46 10.91 -3.93
CA GLU A 214 1.24 12.34 -4.19
C GLU A 214 -0.10 12.59 -4.90
N VAL A 215 -0.71 11.52 -5.43
CA VAL A 215 -1.88 11.62 -6.31
C VAL A 215 -3.19 11.74 -5.52
N VAL A 216 -3.63 12.99 -5.39
CA VAL A 216 -4.95 13.35 -4.88
C VAL A 216 -5.98 13.24 -6.01
N PHE A 217 -6.81 12.20 -5.94
CA PHE A 217 -8.01 12.07 -6.74
C PHE A 217 -9.12 13.04 -6.31
N GLN A 218 -9.95 13.45 -7.27
CA GLN A 218 -11.23 14.11 -7.00
C GLN A 218 -12.32 13.08 -6.70
N THR A 219 -13.32 13.50 -5.93
CA THR A 219 -14.54 12.73 -5.66
C THR A 219 -15.23 12.32 -6.98
N PHE A 220 -15.65 11.07 -7.04
CA PHE A 220 -16.27 10.42 -8.21
C PHE A 220 -17.51 9.66 -7.72
N ASP A 221 -18.56 10.42 -7.38
CA ASP A 221 -19.84 9.92 -6.87
C ASP A 221 -20.81 9.71 -8.06
N GLU A 222 -20.58 8.67 -8.86
CA GLU A 222 -21.41 8.34 -10.04
C GLU A 222 -22.32 7.11 -9.77
N SER A 223 -23.49 7.08 -10.40
CA SER A 223 -24.40 5.93 -10.41
C SER A 223 -24.82 5.56 -11.84
N ILE A 224 -25.35 4.36 -12.01
CA ILE A 224 -25.83 3.87 -13.31
C ILE A 224 -26.96 2.84 -13.16
N ASP A 225 -28.04 3.02 -13.92
CA ASP A 225 -29.12 2.04 -14.10
C ASP A 225 -28.55 0.64 -14.36
N GLU A 226 -29.10 -0.39 -13.72
CA GLU A 226 -28.65 -1.79 -13.86
C GLU A 226 -28.77 -2.40 -15.28
N ASN A 227 -29.37 -1.68 -16.22
CA ASN A 227 -29.51 -2.05 -17.63
C ASN A 227 -28.58 -1.26 -18.59
N PRO A 228 -27.25 -1.17 -18.36
CA PRO A 228 -26.38 -0.37 -19.21
C PRO A 228 -26.04 -1.08 -20.53
N THR A 229 -25.32 -0.38 -21.40
CA THR A 229 -24.79 -0.95 -22.65
C THR A 229 -23.26 -0.98 -22.64
N ASN A 230 -22.63 -2.03 -23.18
CA ASN A 230 -21.16 -2.09 -23.27
C ASN A 230 -20.62 -0.88 -24.07
N GLY A 231 -19.69 -0.13 -23.47
CA GLY A 231 -19.18 1.15 -23.99
C GLY A 231 -19.96 2.39 -23.54
N GLN A 232 -21.01 2.25 -22.72
CA GLN A 232 -21.66 3.36 -22.04
C GLN A 232 -20.66 4.04 -21.10
N VAL A 233 -20.56 5.37 -21.20
CA VAL A 233 -19.77 6.19 -20.27
C VAL A 233 -20.53 6.30 -18.96
N ILE A 234 -19.82 6.04 -17.86
CA ILE A 234 -20.32 6.23 -16.49
C ILE A 234 -19.98 7.66 -16.06
N GLY A 235 -18.69 8.01 -16.10
CA GLY A 235 -18.20 9.33 -15.74
C GLY A 235 -16.74 9.55 -16.14
N THR A 236 -16.02 10.41 -15.42
CA THR A 236 -14.59 10.63 -15.62
C THR A 236 -13.85 10.82 -14.30
N VAL A 237 -12.98 9.88 -13.94
CA VAL A 237 -12.06 9.99 -12.81
C VAL A 237 -11.02 11.07 -13.12
N GLN A 238 -10.67 11.88 -12.12
CA GLN A 238 -9.69 12.95 -12.25
C GLN A 238 -8.77 13.00 -11.03
N SER A 239 -7.49 13.28 -11.24
CA SER A 239 -6.51 13.54 -10.17
C SER A 239 -5.67 14.79 -10.44
N ASN A 240 -4.76 15.12 -9.53
CA ASN A 240 -3.74 16.16 -9.65
C ASN A 240 -2.47 15.73 -10.44
N ALA A 241 -2.36 14.45 -10.85
CA ALA A 241 -1.17 13.90 -11.49
C ALA A 241 -0.72 14.71 -12.71
N THR A 242 0.60 14.84 -12.91
CA THR A 242 1.15 15.79 -13.89
C THR A 242 1.59 15.10 -15.19
N GLY A 243 1.47 15.80 -16.32
CA GLY A 243 1.85 15.24 -17.62
C GLY A 243 0.78 14.31 -18.21
N ASN A 244 0.96 13.00 -18.12
CA ASN A 244 0.01 12.00 -18.64
C ASN A 244 -0.38 11.01 -17.53
N PRO A 245 -1.59 11.11 -16.96
CA PRO A 245 -1.96 10.43 -15.72
C PRO A 245 -2.16 8.92 -15.84
N ASN A 246 -1.90 8.29 -16.99
CA ASN A 246 -1.74 6.83 -17.16
C ASN A 246 -2.80 5.93 -16.46
N TYR A 247 -4.06 6.39 -16.36
CA TYR A 247 -5.05 5.80 -15.46
C TYR A 247 -5.23 4.29 -15.66
N SER A 248 -5.18 3.54 -14.58
CA SER A 248 -5.25 2.07 -14.60
C SER A 248 -6.23 1.53 -13.55
N ILE A 249 -6.87 0.40 -13.82
CA ILE A 249 -7.68 -0.31 -12.82
C ILE A 249 -6.77 -1.38 -12.18
N VAL A 250 -6.38 -1.14 -10.92
CA VAL A 250 -5.56 -2.05 -10.11
C VAL A 250 -6.38 -3.28 -9.71
N SER A 251 -7.64 -3.06 -9.31
CA SER A 251 -8.62 -4.13 -9.09
C SER A 251 -10.05 -3.61 -9.22
N GLN A 252 -11.02 -4.50 -9.43
CA GLN A 252 -12.45 -4.17 -9.45
C GLN A 252 -13.30 -5.39 -9.07
N THR A 253 -14.45 -5.14 -8.44
CA THR A 253 -15.46 -6.13 -8.08
C THR A 253 -16.84 -5.58 -8.48
N PRO A 254 -17.58 -6.20 -9.42
CA PRO A 254 -17.25 -7.43 -10.15
C PRO A 254 -16.03 -7.30 -11.08
N ALA A 255 -15.29 -8.40 -11.22
CA ALA A 255 -14.04 -8.41 -11.99
C ALA A 255 -14.29 -8.30 -13.51
N GLY A 256 -14.11 -7.10 -14.04
CA GLY A 256 -14.26 -6.79 -15.48
C GLY A 256 -15.56 -6.05 -15.83
N ALA A 257 -16.29 -5.53 -14.84
CA ALA A 257 -17.47 -4.69 -15.05
C ALA A 257 -17.15 -3.39 -15.81
N ILE A 258 -16.03 -2.74 -15.49
CA ILE A 258 -15.63 -1.44 -16.07
C ILE A 258 -14.26 -1.45 -16.78
N ALA A 259 -14.07 -0.47 -17.66
CA ALA A 259 -12.80 -0.11 -18.29
C ALA A 259 -12.59 1.41 -18.26
N ILE A 260 -11.34 1.85 -18.12
CA ILE A 260 -10.93 3.27 -18.07
C ILE A 260 -10.03 3.61 -19.26
N ASP A 261 -10.14 4.83 -19.81
CA ASP A 261 -9.16 5.35 -20.77
C ASP A 261 -7.94 5.94 -20.02
N PRO A 262 -6.71 5.47 -20.29
CA PRO A 262 -5.53 5.82 -19.50
C PRO A 262 -5.03 7.26 -19.70
N ASN A 263 -5.52 8.00 -20.70
CA ASN A 263 -5.07 9.37 -20.97
C ASN A 263 -6.09 10.41 -20.49
N THR A 264 -7.34 10.01 -20.26
CA THR A 264 -8.47 10.91 -20.01
C THR A 264 -9.29 10.58 -18.77
N GLY A 265 -9.13 9.39 -18.17
CA GLY A 265 -9.85 8.98 -16.96
C GLY A 265 -11.32 8.63 -17.19
N VAL A 266 -11.78 8.60 -18.45
CA VAL A 266 -13.18 8.28 -18.80
C VAL A 266 -13.46 6.82 -18.46
N VAL A 267 -14.44 6.59 -17.58
CA VAL A 267 -14.87 5.25 -17.15
C VAL A 267 -16.05 4.79 -18.00
N THR A 268 -16.00 3.53 -18.45
CA THR A 268 -17.02 2.91 -19.31
C THR A 268 -17.39 1.51 -18.83
N VAL A 269 -18.62 1.10 -19.12
CA VAL A 269 -19.08 -0.28 -18.92
C VAL A 269 -18.38 -1.22 -19.90
N ALA A 270 -17.62 -2.19 -19.39
CA ALA A 270 -16.91 -3.19 -20.18
C ALA A 270 -17.77 -4.44 -20.44
N ASP A 271 -18.50 -4.91 -19.42
CA ASP A 271 -19.48 -6.00 -19.52
C ASP A 271 -20.76 -5.63 -18.75
N ALA A 272 -21.82 -5.29 -19.49
CA ALA A 272 -23.13 -4.97 -18.92
C ALA A 272 -23.77 -6.16 -18.18
N SER A 273 -23.38 -7.42 -18.47
CA SER A 273 -23.94 -8.59 -17.77
C SER A 273 -23.42 -8.79 -16.35
N LEU A 274 -22.61 -7.85 -15.85
CA LEU A 274 -22.20 -7.74 -14.45
C LEU A 274 -22.98 -6.64 -13.69
N PHE A 275 -23.84 -5.90 -14.39
CA PHE A 275 -24.80 -4.96 -13.84
C PHE A 275 -26.17 -5.65 -13.82
N ASP A 276 -26.68 -5.88 -12.61
CA ASP A 276 -27.85 -6.67 -12.23
C ASP A 276 -27.95 -6.41 -10.71
N TYR A 277 -28.94 -5.64 -10.25
CA TYR A 277 -28.97 -5.12 -8.88
C TYR A 277 -29.23 -6.21 -7.84
N GLU A 278 -30.02 -7.23 -8.21
CA GLU A 278 -30.26 -8.44 -7.44
C GLU A 278 -28.99 -9.28 -7.19
N ILE A 279 -27.97 -9.16 -8.06
CA ILE A 279 -26.66 -9.80 -7.90
C ILE A 279 -25.61 -8.83 -7.31
N ASN A 280 -25.49 -7.61 -7.84
CA ASN A 280 -24.48 -6.59 -7.48
C ASN A 280 -25.13 -5.18 -7.37
N GLN A 281 -25.10 -4.59 -6.17
CA GLN A 281 -25.67 -3.25 -5.93
C GLN A 281 -24.68 -2.10 -6.24
N GLY A 282 -23.48 -2.43 -6.70
CA GLY A 282 -22.43 -1.48 -7.05
C GLY A 282 -21.22 -2.16 -7.69
N VAL A 283 -20.27 -1.34 -8.14
CA VAL A 283 -18.95 -1.77 -8.59
C VAL A 283 -17.87 -1.08 -7.76
N ASP A 284 -17.20 -1.84 -6.89
CA ASP A 284 -15.98 -1.41 -6.20
C ASP A 284 -14.82 -1.40 -7.20
N ALA A 285 -14.01 -0.34 -7.23
CA ALA A 285 -12.82 -0.27 -8.06
C ALA A 285 -11.65 0.45 -7.37
N VAL A 286 -10.45 -0.13 -7.46
CA VAL A 286 -9.20 0.52 -7.09
C VAL A 286 -8.56 1.03 -8.39
N ILE A 287 -8.44 2.35 -8.52
CA ILE A 287 -7.92 3.02 -9.72
C ILE A 287 -6.64 3.75 -9.34
N SER A 288 -5.60 3.58 -10.16
CA SER A 288 -4.33 4.31 -10.05
C SER A 288 -4.17 5.36 -11.14
N ALA A 289 -3.28 6.32 -10.90
CA ALA A 289 -2.84 7.30 -11.90
C ALA A 289 -1.34 7.57 -11.73
N ASP A 290 -0.68 7.90 -12.84
CA ASP A 290 0.77 7.80 -13.06
C ASP A 290 1.30 6.36 -12.90
N ASP A 291 1.33 5.86 -11.66
CA ASP A 291 1.96 4.61 -11.20
C ASP A 291 0.89 3.59 -10.69
N ALA A 292 1.23 2.59 -9.87
CA ALA A 292 0.30 1.63 -9.24
C ALA A 292 0.10 1.82 -7.72
N ASP A 293 1.04 2.44 -7.01
CA ASP A 293 0.94 2.79 -5.58
C ASP A 293 0.18 4.13 -5.39
N ASP A 294 0.24 5.04 -6.37
CA ASP A 294 -0.62 6.22 -6.54
C ASP A 294 -2.08 5.85 -6.91
N SER A 295 -2.81 5.26 -5.95
CA SER A 295 -4.17 4.73 -6.15
C SER A 295 -5.21 5.17 -5.11
N SER A 296 -6.48 5.07 -5.47
CA SER A 296 -7.65 5.32 -4.60
C SER A 296 -8.75 4.28 -4.84
N ASP A 297 -9.50 4.00 -3.78
CA ASP A 297 -10.77 3.27 -3.84
C ASP A 297 -11.87 4.17 -4.45
N PHE A 298 -12.80 3.57 -5.19
CA PHE A 298 -13.99 4.17 -5.79
C PHE A 298 -15.15 3.17 -5.75
N GLU A 299 -16.38 3.67 -5.63
CA GLU A 299 -17.61 2.87 -5.61
C GLU A 299 -18.61 3.48 -6.60
N ILE A 300 -19.00 2.73 -7.63
CA ILE A 300 -20.06 3.13 -8.57
C ILE A 300 -21.35 2.48 -8.10
N GLN A 301 -22.37 3.27 -7.78
CA GLN A 301 -23.67 2.71 -7.39
C GLN A 301 -24.39 2.13 -8.62
N ILE A 302 -25.06 0.98 -8.44
CA ILE A 302 -25.99 0.45 -9.44
C ILE A 302 -27.40 0.83 -8.98
N ASP A 303 -28.11 1.58 -9.82
CA ASP A 303 -29.49 2.01 -9.54
C ASP A 303 -30.46 0.92 -10.01
N ASN A 304 -31.34 0.49 -9.10
CA ASN A 304 -32.39 -0.49 -9.40
C ASN A 304 -33.49 0.11 -10.29
N VAL A 305 -33.91 -0.62 -11.31
CA VAL A 305 -34.89 -0.18 -12.32
C VAL A 305 -35.90 -1.30 -12.55
N ASN A 306 -37.19 -1.04 -12.31
CA ASN A 306 -38.24 -2.05 -12.40
C ASN A 306 -38.23 -2.78 -13.76
N GLU A 307 -38.15 -4.11 -13.75
CA GLU A 307 -38.20 -4.98 -14.93
C GLU A 307 -39.51 -5.79 -15.02
N ILE A 308 -39.73 -6.39 -16.20
CA ILE A 308 -40.76 -7.41 -16.39
C ILE A 308 -40.27 -8.72 -15.79
N GLY A 309 -40.67 -9.02 -14.56
CA GLY A 309 -40.25 -10.21 -13.83
C GLY A 309 -40.17 -10.00 -12.32
N ASP A 310 -40.04 -8.75 -11.88
CA ASP A 310 -39.65 -8.43 -10.50
C ASP A 310 -40.69 -8.77 -9.46
N VAL A 311 -40.22 -9.16 -8.28
CA VAL A 311 -41.02 -9.44 -7.08
C VAL A 311 -41.34 -8.14 -6.33
N ALA A 312 -41.88 -7.16 -7.05
CA ALA A 312 -42.19 -5.83 -6.54
C ALA A 312 -43.69 -5.65 -6.22
N TYR A 313 -44.01 -4.57 -5.51
CA TYR A 313 -45.37 -4.04 -5.26
C TYR A 313 -46.47 -5.05 -4.83
N GLY A 314 -46.06 -6.16 -4.21
CA GLY A 314 -46.94 -7.23 -3.72
C GLY A 314 -47.28 -8.34 -4.71
N GLY A 315 -46.74 -8.32 -5.94
CA GLY A 315 -46.99 -9.33 -6.96
C GLY A 315 -45.73 -9.67 -7.75
N VAL A 316 -45.89 -9.91 -9.05
CA VAL A 316 -44.78 -9.88 -10.02
C VAL A 316 -45.12 -8.92 -11.15
N ILE A 317 -44.18 -8.04 -11.54
CA ILE A 317 -44.37 -7.08 -12.62
C ILE A 317 -44.55 -7.83 -13.94
N PHE A 318 -45.64 -7.53 -14.64
CA PHE A 318 -45.91 -8.06 -16.00
C PHE A 318 -46.07 -6.96 -17.04
N TRP A 319 -46.14 -5.70 -16.62
CA TRP A 319 -46.21 -4.54 -17.52
C TRP A 319 -45.74 -3.28 -16.81
N ILE A 320 -45.02 -2.42 -17.53
CA ILE A 320 -44.55 -1.09 -17.12
C ILE A 320 -45.12 -0.10 -18.14
N ASP A 321 -45.64 1.05 -17.71
CA ASP A 321 -46.17 2.04 -18.65
C ASP A 321 -45.01 2.68 -19.44
N PRO A 322 -44.98 2.55 -20.79
CA PRO A 322 -43.89 3.05 -21.62
C PRO A 322 -43.83 4.59 -21.71
N THR A 323 -44.72 5.30 -21.01
CA THR A 323 -44.75 6.77 -20.87
C THR A 323 -44.47 7.25 -19.45
N SER A 324 -44.36 6.35 -18.46
CA SER A 324 -44.06 6.70 -17.06
C SER A 324 -42.60 7.05 -16.78
N ASN A 325 -41.66 6.61 -17.63
CA ASN A 325 -40.23 6.54 -17.31
C ASN A 325 -39.99 5.65 -16.07
N ASN A 326 -40.43 4.38 -16.17
CA ASN A 326 -40.31 3.32 -15.17
C ASN A 326 -41.16 3.49 -13.88
N SER A 327 -41.73 4.66 -13.61
CA SER A 327 -42.41 4.93 -12.33
C SER A 327 -43.87 4.45 -12.19
N GLU A 328 -44.48 3.83 -13.21
CA GLU A 328 -45.84 3.29 -13.14
C GLU A 328 -45.98 1.96 -13.91
N GLY A 329 -46.85 1.06 -13.43
CA GLY A 329 -47.11 -0.22 -14.11
C GLY A 329 -48.16 -1.12 -13.45
N LEU A 330 -48.13 -2.40 -13.79
CA LEU A 330 -49.03 -3.44 -13.27
C LEU A 330 -48.26 -4.67 -12.76
N VAL A 331 -48.68 -5.19 -11.60
CA VAL A 331 -48.24 -6.49 -11.05
C VAL A 331 -49.38 -7.51 -11.05
N VAL A 332 -49.05 -8.80 -11.19
CA VAL A 332 -49.98 -9.92 -11.08
C VAL A 332 -49.75 -10.72 -9.79
N ALA A 333 -50.83 -11.22 -9.18
CA ALA A 333 -50.72 -12.06 -8.00
C ALA A 333 -50.01 -13.40 -8.29
N MET A 334 -49.11 -13.79 -7.39
CA MET A 334 -48.35 -15.04 -7.49
C MET A 334 -49.23 -16.30 -7.34
N THR A 335 -50.28 -16.23 -6.53
CA THR A 335 -51.26 -17.30 -6.32
C THR A 335 -52.60 -16.94 -6.96
N ASN A 336 -53.49 -17.92 -7.09
CA ASN A 336 -54.91 -17.61 -7.24
C ASN A 336 -55.45 -17.11 -5.88
N THR A 337 -56.56 -16.37 -5.86
CA THR A 337 -57.12 -15.85 -4.59
C THR A 337 -57.70 -16.97 -3.73
N THR A 338 -58.34 -17.97 -4.37
CA THR A 338 -58.77 -19.22 -3.76
C THR A 338 -58.64 -20.41 -4.71
N THR A 339 -58.96 -21.61 -4.23
CA THR A 339 -59.10 -22.84 -5.04
C THR A 339 -60.52 -23.05 -5.60
N ALA A 340 -61.41 -22.06 -5.50
CA ALA A 340 -62.78 -22.12 -6.00
C ALA A 340 -62.95 -21.36 -7.34
N ASP A 341 -63.85 -21.86 -8.19
CA ASP A 341 -64.23 -21.20 -9.44
C ASP A 341 -65.46 -20.30 -9.22
N PHE A 342 -65.34 -19.02 -9.61
CA PHE A 342 -66.38 -18.00 -9.37
C PHE A 342 -67.16 -17.66 -10.64
N ALA A 343 -68.45 -17.40 -10.47
CA ALA A 343 -69.26 -16.79 -11.51
C ALA A 343 -68.95 -15.29 -11.60
N TRP A 344 -68.82 -14.76 -12.83
CA TRP A 344 -68.65 -13.33 -13.10
C TRP A 344 -69.72 -12.46 -12.43
N GLY A 345 -70.91 -13.02 -12.20
CA GLY A 345 -71.99 -12.36 -11.46
C GLY A 345 -72.88 -11.48 -12.34
N CYS A 346 -73.83 -10.76 -11.74
CA CYS A 346 -74.67 -9.77 -12.43
C CYS A 346 -75.28 -10.17 -13.79
N SER A 347 -75.66 -11.44 -13.97
CA SER A 347 -76.34 -11.89 -15.19
C SER A 347 -77.74 -11.27 -15.27
N GLY A 348 -78.03 -10.58 -16.38
CA GLY A 348 -79.22 -9.74 -16.58
C GLY A 348 -78.96 -8.23 -16.42
N ILE A 349 -77.82 -7.83 -15.86
CA ILE A 349 -77.41 -6.42 -15.69
C ILE A 349 -76.22 -6.15 -16.62
N SER A 350 -76.25 -4.99 -17.30
CA SER A 350 -75.07 -4.44 -17.97
C SER A 350 -74.45 -3.39 -17.04
N THR A 351 -73.17 -3.55 -16.71
CA THR A 351 -72.44 -2.70 -15.76
C THR A 351 -71.74 -1.53 -16.43
N GLY A 352 -71.53 -1.59 -17.75
CA GLY A 352 -70.72 -0.62 -18.49
C GLY A 352 -69.21 -0.85 -18.39
N ALA A 353 -68.77 -1.98 -17.81
CA ALA A 353 -67.38 -2.40 -17.73
C ALA A 353 -66.83 -2.92 -19.07
N THR A 354 -66.91 -2.12 -20.12
CA THR A 354 -66.58 -2.51 -21.50
C THR A 354 -65.16 -2.12 -21.93
N GLY A 355 -64.29 -1.75 -20.98
CA GLY A 355 -62.88 -1.46 -21.26
C GLY A 355 -62.13 -2.73 -21.66
N THR A 356 -61.30 -2.64 -22.70
CA THR A 356 -60.42 -3.73 -23.12
C THR A 356 -58.97 -3.47 -22.77
N ALA A 357 -58.51 -2.23 -23.00
CA ALA A 357 -57.10 -1.84 -22.98
C ALA A 357 -56.40 -2.02 -21.62
N ILE A 358 -55.08 -1.98 -21.66
CA ILE A 358 -54.22 -1.94 -20.47
C ILE A 358 -54.54 -0.68 -19.64
N GLY A 359 -54.60 -0.83 -18.31
CA GLY A 359 -55.07 0.16 -17.36
C GLY A 359 -56.59 0.23 -17.17
N THR A 360 -57.39 -0.47 -17.99
CA THR A 360 -58.85 -0.42 -17.87
C THR A 360 -59.44 -1.42 -16.87
N GLY A 361 -58.67 -2.38 -16.35
CA GLY A 361 -59.14 -3.37 -15.37
C GLY A 361 -59.75 -2.74 -14.11
N ALA A 362 -59.07 -1.76 -13.51
CA ALA A 362 -59.55 -1.05 -12.31
C ALA A 362 -60.82 -0.22 -12.58
N THR A 363 -60.93 0.37 -13.78
CA THR A 363 -62.11 1.13 -14.22
C THR A 363 -63.30 0.19 -14.43
N ASN A 364 -63.09 -0.95 -15.11
CA ASN A 364 -64.09 -2.01 -15.25
C ASN A 364 -64.55 -2.53 -13.88
N PHE A 365 -63.61 -2.79 -12.98
CA PHE A 365 -63.89 -3.27 -11.63
C PHE A 365 -64.80 -2.29 -10.86
N THR A 366 -64.46 -1.00 -10.91
CA THR A 366 -65.25 0.07 -10.29
C THR A 366 -66.65 0.20 -10.91
N ALA A 367 -66.79 0.01 -12.23
CA ALA A 367 -68.09 -0.01 -12.89
C ALA A 367 -68.97 -1.21 -12.45
N VAL A 368 -68.38 -2.39 -12.27
CA VAL A 368 -69.08 -3.59 -11.78
C VAL A 368 -69.49 -3.45 -10.31
N THR A 369 -68.60 -2.99 -9.43
CA THR A 369 -68.95 -2.77 -8.00
C THR A 369 -70.02 -1.68 -7.86
N SER A 370 -69.91 -0.57 -8.62
CA SER A 370 -70.90 0.51 -8.65
C SER A 370 -72.28 0.07 -9.18
N ALA A 371 -72.33 -0.94 -10.05
CA ALA A 371 -73.58 -1.55 -10.51
C ALA A 371 -74.24 -2.50 -9.47
N GLY A 372 -73.66 -2.63 -8.28
CA GLY A 372 -74.17 -3.47 -7.19
C GLY A 372 -73.86 -4.96 -7.36
N CYS A 373 -72.84 -5.30 -8.15
CA CYS A 373 -72.60 -6.68 -8.60
C CYS A 373 -71.66 -7.50 -7.71
N ALA A 374 -70.92 -6.87 -6.78
CA ALA A 374 -70.14 -7.55 -5.75
C ALA A 374 -71.07 -8.08 -4.64
N ALA A 375 -71.83 -9.13 -4.96
CA ALA A 375 -72.60 -9.89 -3.99
C ALA A 375 -71.75 -11.01 -3.40
N THR A 376 -71.95 -11.35 -2.13
CA THR A 376 -71.12 -12.30 -1.38
C THR A 376 -70.93 -13.63 -2.13
N GLY A 377 -69.67 -14.01 -2.39
CA GLY A 377 -69.30 -15.20 -3.16
C GLY A 377 -69.36 -15.05 -4.69
N SER A 378 -69.34 -13.82 -5.21
CA SER A 378 -69.13 -13.53 -6.64
C SER A 378 -67.68 -13.20 -6.95
N LEU A 379 -67.27 -13.30 -8.21
CA LEU A 379 -65.91 -12.99 -8.67
C LEU A 379 -65.40 -11.61 -8.19
N PHE A 380 -66.27 -10.59 -8.24
CA PHE A 380 -65.95 -9.22 -7.87
C PHE A 380 -65.98 -8.98 -6.36
N ASP A 381 -66.76 -9.76 -5.60
CA ASP A 381 -66.74 -9.76 -4.14
C ASP A 381 -65.47 -10.42 -3.60
N GLU A 382 -65.05 -11.55 -4.15
CA GLU A 382 -63.79 -12.21 -3.76
C GLU A 382 -62.58 -11.29 -4.01
N ALA A 383 -62.49 -10.69 -5.21
CA ALA A 383 -61.44 -9.74 -5.54
C ALA A 383 -61.47 -8.48 -4.64
N ASN A 384 -62.65 -7.91 -4.34
CA ASN A 384 -62.78 -6.73 -3.47
C ASN A 384 -62.39 -7.03 -2.01
N ASN A 385 -62.43 -8.30 -1.59
CA ASN A 385 -62.03 -8.73 -0.25
C ASN A 385 -60.62 -9.39 -0.21
N THR A 386 -59.90 -9.39 -1.34
CA THR A 386 -58.58 -10.01 -1.47
C THR A 386 -57.51 -9.10 -0.87
N ILE A 387 -56.81 -9.59 0.15
CA ILE A 387 -55.61 -8.96 0.70
C ILE A 387 -54.43 -9.90 0.48
N LEU A 388 -53.46 -9.49 -0.36
CA LEU A 388 -52.26 -10.25 -0.68
C LEU A 388 -51.03 -9.37 -0.46
N ASN A 389 -50.00 -9.94 0.19
CA ASN A 389 -48.69 -9.32 0.43
C ASN A 389 -48.73 -7.90 1.05
N GLY A 390 -49.81 -7.58 1.78
CA GLY A 390 -50.01 -6.29 2.45
C GLY A 390 -50.92 -5.29 1.69
N PHE A 391 -51.34 -5.62 0.48
CA PHE A 391 -52.12 -4.76 -0.41
C PHE A 391 -53.59 -5.24 -0.52
N ASP A 392 -54.53 -4.29 -0.56
CA ASP A 392 -56.00 -4.51 -0.59
C ASP A 392 -56.71 -3.85 -1.80
N ASP A 393 -55.94 -3.30 -2.74
CA ASP A 393 -56.36 -2.59 -3.95
C ASP A 393 -56.32 -3.48 -5.22
N TRP A 394 -56.48 -4.80 -5.05
CA TRP A 394 -56.47 -5.79 -6.12
C TRP A 394 -57.74 -5.77 -6.99
N PHE A 395 -57.59 -5.96 -8.30
CA PHE A 395 -58.69 -5.97 -9.26
C PHE A 395 -58.54 -7.06 -10.35
N ILE A 396 -59.61 -7.26 -11.13
CA ILE A 396 -59.69 -8.30 -12.16
C ILE A 396 -59.22 -7.74 -13.52
N PRO A 397 -58.29 -8.40 -14.24
CA PRO A 397 -57.73 -7.85 -15.47
C PRO A 397 -58.77 -7.63 -16.58
N SER A 398 -58.64 -6.55 -17.34
CA SER A 398 -59.28 -6.37 -18.65
C SER A 398 -58.77 -7.41 -19.65
N VAL A 399 -59.38 -7.49 -20.84
CA VAL A 399 -58.98 -8.50 -21.82
C VAL A 399 -57.57 -8.26 -22.37
N ASP A 400 -57.16 -7.01 -22.58
CA ASP A 400 -55.84 -6.71 -23.13
C ASP A 400 -54.75 -6.79 -22.02
N GLU A 401 -55.11 -6.58 -20.74
CA GLU A 401 -54.23 -6.91 -19.60
C GLU A 401 -53.98 -8.43 -19.50
N TRP A 402 -55.01 -9.26 -19.75
CA TRP A 402 -54.83 -10.71 -19.85
C TRP A 402 -53.98 -11.15 -21.05
N VAL A 403 -54.02 -10.41 -22.17
CA VAL A 403 -53.12 -10.64 -23.33
C VAL A 403 -51.66 -10.32 -22.95
N GLU A 404 -51.42 -9.26 -22.20
CA GLU A 404 -50.06 -8.88 -21.78
C GLU A 404 -49.47 -9.88 -20.77
N ILE A 405 -50.27 -10.38 -19.82
CA ILE A 405 -49.89 -11.50 -18.93
C ILE A 405 -49.51 -12.75 -19.76
N ASP A 406 -50.30 -13.10 -20.77
CA ASP A 406 -50.06 -14.27 -21.64
C ASP A 406 -48.79 -14.10 -22.50
N ALA A 407 -48.51 -12.88 -22.95
CA ALA A 407 -47.29 -12.54 -23.70
C ALA A 407 -46.03 -12.59 -22.83
N THR A 408 -46.10 -12.13 -21.58
CA THR A 408 -44.96 -12.06 -20.64
C THR A 408 -44.74 -13.33 -19.81
N LEU A 409 -45.64 -14.33 -19.91
CA LEU A 409 -45.52 -15.66 -19.31
C LEU A 409 -44.10 -16.29 -19.34
N PRO A 410 -43.31 -16.21 -20.43
CA PRO A 410 -41.98 -16.81 -20.47
C PRO A 410 -41.01 -16.26 -19.42
N ILE A 411 -41.24 -15.04 -18.93
CA ILE A 411 -40.41 -14.36 -17.93
C ILE A 411 -41.04 -14.48 -16.54
N ILE A 412 -42.32 -14.07 -16.40
CA ILE A 412 -42.98 -13.99 -15.08
C ILE A 412 -43.27 -15.37 -14.46
N PHE A 413 -43.59 -16.40 -15.27
CA PHE A 413 -43.98 -17.70 -14.71
C PHE A 413 -42.82 -18.51 -14.07
N PRO A 414 -41.59 -18.48 -14.59
CA PRO A 414 -40.41 -18.94 -13.86
C PRO A 414 -40.25 -18.28 -12.48
N VAL A 415 -40.32 -16.94 -12.40
CA VAL A 415 -40.16 -16.21 -11.12
C VAL A 415 -41.25 -16.59 -10.12
N ILE A 416 -42.50 -16.70 -10.59
CA ILE A 416 -43.64 -16.99 -9.71
C ILE A 416 -43.60 -18.44 -9.20
N GLN A 417 -43.09 -19.40 -9.96
CA GLN A 417 -42.80 -20.75 -9.45
C GLN A 417 -41.66 -20.76 -8.41
N ALA A 418 -40.60 -19.97 -8.63
CA ALA A 418 -39.50 -19.84 -7.68
C ALA A 418 -39.98 -19.27 -6.33
N ASN A 419 -40.94 -18.33 -6.38
CA ASN A 419 -41.59 -17.71 -5.23
C ASN A 419 -42.85 -18.47 -4.73
N ASN A 420 -42.91 -19.79 -4.98
CA ASN A 420 -43.97 -20.71 -4.49
C ASN A 420 -45.43 -20.37 -4.91
N GLY A 421 -45.61 -19.62 -5.99
CA GLY A 421 -46.92 -19.29 -6.56
C GLY A 421 -47.59 -20.43 -7.36
N ASP A 422 -48.86 -20.21 -7.71
CA ASP A 422 -49.70 -21.17 -8.43
C ASP A 422 -49.62 -21.02 -9.96
N SER A 423 -49.90 -22.12 -10.67
CA SER A 423 -50.08 -22.14 -12.14
C SER A 423 -51.13 -21.14 -12.65
N PHE A 424 -50.77 -20.41 -13.72
CA PHE A 424 -51.65 -19.51 -14.47
C PHE A 424 -52.49 -20.23 -15.54
N PHE A 425 -52.09 -21.44 -15.95
CA PHE A 425 -52.64 -22.10 -17.12
C PHE A 425 -54.07 -22.58 -16.89
N GLY A 426 -55.00 -22.09 -17.70
CA GLY A 426 -56.42 -22.43 -17.57
C GLY A 426 -57.35 -21.38 -18.15
N LEU A 427 -58.54 -21.29 -17.55
CA LEU A 427 -59.63 -20.42 -17.94
C LEU A 427 -59.91 -19.43 -16.80
N SER A 428 -59.59 -18.15 -17.03
CA SER A 428 -59.66 -17.10 -16.01
C SER A 428 -60.54 -15.95 -16.50
N TRP A 429 -61.37 -15.40 -15.62
CA TRP A 429 -62.28 -14.32 -15.99
C TRP A 429 -61.54 -13.00 -16.23
N SER A 430 -62.01 -12.25 -17.22
CA SER A 430 -61.67 -10.83 -17.39
C SER A 430 -62.80 -9.94 -16.85
N SER A 431 -62.46 -8.72 -16.43
CA SER A 431 -63.41 -7.68 -16.06
C SER A 431 -64.20 -7.10 -17.23
N THR A 432 -63.81 -7.39 -18.48
CA THR A 432 -64.47 -6.90 -19.70
C THR A 432 -65.85 -7.55 -19.94
N GLU A 433 -66.91 -6.75 -19.80
CA GLU A 433 -68.29 -7.08 -20.16
C GLU A 433 -68.52 -7.08 -21.68
N LEU A 434 -69.30 -8.04 -22.19
CA LEU A 434 -69.74 -8.10 -23.61
C LEU A 434 -71.24 -7.85 -23.78
N SER A 435 -72.05 -8.22 -22.79
CA SER A 435 -73.49 -7.94 -22.74
C SER A 435 -73.99 -8.08 -21.30
N SER A 436 -75.27 -7.76 -21.06
CA SER A 436 -75.89 -8.01 -19.75
C SER A 436 -75.84 -9.47 -19.28
N THR A 437 -75.59 -10.45 -20.16
CA THR A 437 -75.53 -11.89 -19.81
C THR A 437 -74.19 -12.56 -20.11
N THR A 438 -73.24 -11.86 -20.74
CA THR A 438 -71.96 -12.43 -21.19
C THR A 438 -70.77 -11.51 -20.93
N ALA A 439 -69.63 -12.10 -20.62
CA ALA A 439 -68.35 -11.40 -20.43
C ALA A 439 -67.22 -12.14 -21.17
N VAL A 440 -66.04 -11.53 -21.20
CA VAL A 440 -64.81 -12.15 -21.71
C VAL A 440 -64.23 -13.09 -20.66
N LEU A 441 -64.06 -14.35 -21.03
CA LEU A 441 -63.19 -15.31 -20.36
C LEU A 441 -61.87 -15.38 -21.17
N TYR A 442 -60.72 -15.32 -20.51
CA TYR A 442 -59.44 -15.56 -21.17
C TYR A 442 -59.00 -17.01 -20.97
N SER A 443 -58.46 -17.62 -22.02
CA SER A 443 -57.78 -18.92 -21.96
C SER A 443 -56.30 -18.68 -22.06
N VAL A 444 -55.58 -18.79 -20.95
CA VAL A 444 -54.12 -18.65 -20.88
C VAL A 444 -53.49 -19.82 -21.65
N GLY A 445 -52.67 -19.53 -22.66
CA GLY A 445 -52.26 -20.52 -23.66
C GLY A 445 -51.17 -21.48 -23.17
N GLY A 446 -50.25 -20.97 -22.34
CA GLY A 446 -49.11 -21.70 -21.80
C GLY A 446 -47.77 -21.18 -22.33
N ILE A 447 -46.65 -21.60 -21.72
CA ILE A 447 -45.33 -21.14 -22.16
C ILE A 447 -45.11 -21.55 -23.63
N ASN A 448 -44.91 -20.55 -24.51
CA ASN A 448 -44.78 -20.70 -25.98
C ASN A 448 -46.08 -21.08 -26.73
N ALA A 449 -47.27 -20.86 -26.15
CA ALA A 449 -48.55 -21.05 -26.82
C ALA A 449 -49.46 -19.85 -26.57
N SER A 450 -49.97 -19.23 -27.64
CA SER A 450 -50.86 -18.07 -27.53
C SER A 450 -52.19 -18.42 -26.88
N GLY A 451 -52.61 -17.60 -25.93
CA GLY A 451 -53.92 -17.63 -25.33
C GLY A 451 -55.04 -17.22 -26.29
N SER A 452 -56.29 -17.28 -25.81
CA SER A 452 -57.45 -16.91 -26.63
C SER A 452 -58.62 -16.36 -25.83
N THR A 453 -59.30 -15.37 -26.41
CA THR A 453 -60.50 -14.73 -25.84
C THR A 453 -61.75 -15.55 -26.13
N LEU A 454 -62.58 -15.76 -25.11
CA LEU A 454 -63.76 -16.61 -25.17
C LEU A 454 -64.99 -15.90 -24.60
N THR A 455 -66.06 -15.77 -25.39
CA THR A 455 -67.36 -15.34 -24.85
C THR A 455 -67.96 -16.44 -23.97
N ARG A 456 -68.36 -16.10 -22.74
CA ARG A 456 -69.08 -17.00 -21.82
C ARG A 456 -70.24 -16.31 -21.12
N GLN A 457 -71.21 -17.11 -20.67
CA GLN A 457 -72.31 -16.63 -19.84
C GLN A 457 -71.80 -16.30 -18.44
N LYS A 458 -72.20 -15.15 -17.89
CA LYS A 458 -71.77 -14.65 -16.57
C LYS A 458 -72.12 -15.57 -15.38
N THR A 459 -72.97 -16.56 -15.60
CA THR A 459 -73.38 -17.59 -14.62
C THR A 459 -72.45 -18.79 -14.55
N MET A 460 -71.44 -18.88 -15.42
CA MET A 460 -70.45 -19.97 -15.40
C MET A 460 -69.32 -19.66 -14.42
N SER A 461 -68.95 -20.65 -13.60
CA SER A 461 -67.80 -20.55 -12.70
C SER A 461 -66.49 -20.80 -13.44
N TYR A 462 -65.49 -19.93 -13.24
CA TYR A 462 -64.11 -20.07 -13.72
C TYR A 462 -63.11 -19.42 -12.73
N ASN A 463 -61.81 -19.57 -12.98
CA ASN A 463 -60.76 -19.16 -12.04
C ASN A 463 -60.65 -17.64 -11.85
N LEU A 464 -60.17 -17.24 -10.66
CA LEU A 464 -59.83 -15.86 -10.31
C LEU A 464 -58.34 -15.73 -10.01
N ARG A 465 -57.68 -14.89 -10.81
CA ARG A 465 -56.42 -14.23 -10.45
C ARG A 465 -56.58 -12.73 -10.63
N VAL A 466 -55.93 -11.98 -9.74
CA VAL A 466 -56.02 -10.53 -9.67
C VAL A 466 -54.69 -9.88 -10.07
N ILE A 467 -54.78 -8.62 -10.48
CA ILE A 467 -53.67 -7.71 -10.70
C ILE A 467 -53.84 -6.46 -9.86
N ARG A 468 -52.77 -5.68 -9.74
CA ARG A 468 -52.71 -4.42 -9.02
C ARG A 468 -51.89 -3.42 -9.84
N ALA A 469 -52.27 -2.14 -9.76
CA ALA A 469 -51.49 -1.05 -10.34
C ALA A 469 -50.51 -0.48 -9.30
N TRP A 470 -49.35 -0.03 -9.76
CA TRP A 470 -48.33 0.57 -8.91
C TRP A 470 -47.80 1.86 -9.51
N THR A 471 -47.33 2.73 -8.63
CA THR A 471 -46.76 4.05 -8.92
C THR A 471 -45.71 4.36 -7.87
N ASP A 472 -44.51 4.77 -8.27
CA ASP A 472 -43.53 5.36 -7.36
C ASP A 472 -43.84 6.84 -7.09
N PHE A 473 -43.41 7.37 -5.93
CA PHE A 473 -43.87 8.65 -5.36
C PHE A 473 -42.75 9.57 -4.89
#